data_AF-A0AB94IJ63-F1
#
_entry.id   AF-A0AB94IJ63-F1
#
_cell.length_a   1.000
_cell.length_b   1.000
_cell.length_c   1.000
_cell.angle_alpha   90.00
_cell.angle_beta   90.00
_cell.angle_gamma   90.00
#
_symmetry.space_group_name_H-M   'P 1'
#
loop_
_entity.id
_entity.type
_entity.pdbx_description
1 polymer ?
#
loop_
_entity_poly.entity_id
_entity_poly.type
_entity_poly.pdbx_seq_one_letter_code
_entity_poly.pdbx_strand_id
1 'polypeptide(L)'
;MDESKFYALCLQGNVTAAYKYLHSQSNKSKKHQQLASKYYQRFFGGKPIYRFKSNDPWIRKVILAYYQYFTSVLTGKNVDEAEPQLVKSLGVLSSDGNLTDNLDEIEGKLEEIFEKKGYRFLGGVTSPFRGPYIWKTMDKKEFKVEIPHQTQDVTVYFLRDFIMQSWIHFATFGEKFAGGWAKEDGFYYVDERPKKKSVNIESSEFQVSYLKHEAQHLSDYARFPNLPAKDLEYRAKLVELIYEPKSFRLLKKFLYEAKNDPKFPHPYSSFVLMTRLSKLAFEKEVIPSLDKWKSVDTVRIREWARTLYDEHTEALETSHKIIDGII
;
A
#
# COMPACT_ATOMS: atom_id res chain seq x y z
N MET A 1 13.12 -19.13 -4.49
CA MET A 1 13.09 -17.75 -3.95
C MET A 1 11.91 -17.63 -3.03
N ASP A 2 12.04 -16.93 -1.91
CA ASP A 2 10.85 -16.50 -1.17
C ASP A 2 10.24 -15.29 -1.89
N GLU A 3 9.13 -15.50 -2.60
CA GLU A 3 8.44 -14.44 -3.34
C GLU A 3 7.93 -13.33 -2.41
N SER A 4 7.58 -13.64 -1.16
CA SER A 4 7.09 -12.63 -0.20
C SER A 4 8.19 -11.64 0.15
N LYS A 5 9.41 -12.13 0.38
CA LYS A 5 10.58 -11.27 0.62
C LYS A 5 10.94 -10.42 -0.60
N PHE A 6 10.86 -11.00 -1.80
CA PHE A 6 11.09 -10.26 -3.04
C PHE A 6 10.11 -9.10 -3.21
N TYR A 7 8.81 -9.33 -3.05
CA TYR A 7 7.81 -8.29 -3.19
C TYR A 7 7.86 -7.25 -2.06
N ALA A 8 8.26 -7.63 -0.84
CA ALA A 8 8.46 -6.67 0.24
C ALA A 8 9.52 -5.61 -0.12
N LEU A 9 10.62 -6.00 -0.78
CA LEU A 9 11.63 -5.05 -1.26
C LEU A 9 11.06 -4.09 -2.33
N CYS A 10 10.19 -4.59 -3.21
CA CYS A 10 9.49 -3.73 -4.17
C CYS A 10 8.53 -2.75 -3.47
N LEU A 11 7.80 -3.20 -2.44
CA LEU A 11 6.88 -2.37 -1.65
C LEU A 11 7.60 -1.29 -0.84
N GLN A 12 8.90 -1.42 -0.60
CA GLN A 12 9.74 -0.39 0.02
C GLN A 12 10.29 0.64 -1.00
N GLY A 13 9.83 0.59 -2.26
CA GLY A 13 10.30 1.50 -3.31
C GLY A 13 11.71 1.20 -3.82
N ASN A 14 12.31 0.05 -3.48
CA ASN A 14 13.69 -0.28 -3.81
C ASN A 14 13.77 -1.48 -4.77
N VAL A 15 13.44 -1.25 -6.04
CA VAL A 15 13.48 -2.33 -7.05
C VAL A 15 14.90 -2.80 -7.34
N THR A 16 15.91 -1.96 -7.08
CA THR A 16 17.33 -2.34 -7.17
C THR A 16 17.68 -3.43 -6.14
N ALA A 17 17.25 -3.29 -4.89
CA ALA A 17 17.43 -4.32 -3.87
C ALA A 17 16.63 -5.57 -4.19
N ALA A 18 15.39 -5.44 -4.67
CA ALA A 18 14.57 -6.56 -5.11
C ALA A 18 15.25 -7.34 -6.25
N TYR A 19 15.80 -6.63 -7.23
CA TYR A 19 16.51 -7.21 -8.37
C TYR A 19 17.81 -7.92 -7.97
N LYS A 20 18.58 -7.34 -7.03
CA LYS A 20 19.76 -7.98 -6.44
C LYS A 20 19.38 -9.26 -5.69
N TYR A 21 18.32 -9.22 -4.87
CA TYR A 21 17.81 -10.39 -4.16
C TYR A 21 17.38 -11.50 -5.13
N LEU A 22 16.69 -11.15 -6.21
CA LEU A 22 16.28 -12.08 -7.26
C LEU A 22 17.48 -12.79 -7.90
N HIS A 23 18.59 -12.09 -8.15
CA HIS A 23 19.82 -12.65 -8.73
C HIS A 23 20.65 -13.45 -7.74
N SER A 24 20.57 -13.14 -6.44
CA SER A 24 21.32 -13.88 -5.41
C SER A 24 20.75 -15.28 -5.15
N GLN A 25 19.58 -15.60 -5.70
CA GLN A 25 18.98 -16.93 -5.54
C GLN A 25 19.62 -17.91 -6.52
N SER A 26 20.02 -19.09 -6.04
CA SER A 26 20.56 -20.18 -6.87
C SER A 26 19.51 -20.87 -7.77
N ASN A 27 18.24 -20.44 -7.71
CA ASN A 27 17.13 -21.09 -8.39
C ASN A 27 17.07 -20.71 -9.89
N LYS A 28 17.37 -21.67 -10.76
CA LYS A 28 17.40 -21.52 -12.22
C LYS A 28 16.06 -21.82 -12.92
N SER A 29 14.93 -21.88 -12.20
CA SER A 29 13.65 -22.19 -12.87
C SER A 29 13.29 -21.14 -13.93
N LYS A 30 12.61 -21.59 -14.99
CA LYS A 30 12.18 -20.73 -16.11
C LYS A 30 11.39 -19.51 -15.65
N LYS A 31 10.53 -19.67 -14.63
CA LYS A 31 9.76 -18.56 -14.02
C LYS A 31 10.68 -17.48 -13.43
N HIS A 32 11.74 -17.87 -12.72
CA HIS A 32 12.68 -16.93 -12.12
C HIS A 32 13.48 -16.18 -13.19
N GLN A 33 13.98 -16.88 -14.20
CA GLN A 33 14.70 -16.26 -15.32
C GLN A 33 13.82 -15.27 -16.11
N GLN A 34 12.55 -15.63 -16.35
CA GLN A 34 11.58 -14.74 -16.98
C GLN A 34 11.30 -13.51 -16.13
N LEU A 35 11.17 -13.67 -14.81
CA LEU A 35 10.98 -12.54 -13.90
C LEU A 35 12.20 -11.60 -13.91
N ALA A 36 13.41 -12.15 -13.84
CA ALA A 36 14.65 -11.36 -13.91
C ALA A 36 14.75 -10.58 -15.22
N SER A 37 14.48 -11.24 -16.36
CA SER A 37 14.46 -10.58 -17.67
C SER A 37 13.43 -9.45 -17.74
N LYS A 38 12.22 -9.66 -17.21
CA LYS A 38 11.18 -8.61 -17.15
C LYS A 38 11.63 -7.39 -16.34
N TYR A 39 12.23 -7.60 -15.17
CA TYR A 39 12.73 -6.49 -14.34
C TYR A 39 13.88 -5.76 -15.02
N TYR A 40 14.83 -6.49 -15.62
CA TYR A 40 15.91 -5.89 -16.40
C TYR A 40 15.36 -4.98 -17.50
N GLN A 41 14.43 -5.49 -18.31
CA GLN A 41 13.83 -4.73 -19.41
C GLN A 41 13.11 -3.47 -18.94
N ARG A 42 12.38 -3.51 -17.81
CA ARG A 42 11.62 -2.35 -17.31
C ARG A 42 12.49 -1.30 -16.61
N PHE A 43 13.52 -1.72 -15.89
CA PHE A 43 14.24 -0.82 -14.97
C PHE A 43 15.69 -0.56 -15.35
N PHE A 44 16.39 -1.49 -16.00
CA PHE A 44 17.85 -1.45 -16.12
C PHE A 44 18.38 -1.49 -17.57
N GLY A 45 17.55 -1.88 -18.54
CA GLY A 45 17.97 -2.06 -19.94
C GLY A 45 18.07 -0.78 -20.78
N GLY A 46 17.88 0.42 -20.20
CA GLY A 46 17.99 1.72 -20.87
C GLY A 46 16.87 2.06 -21.89
N LYS A 47 16.12 1.07 -22.36
CA LYS A 47 14.96 1.25 -23.26
C LYS A 47 13.76 0.46 -22.73
N PRO A 48 13.05 0.98 -21.71
CA PRO A 48 11.96 0.26 -21.08
C PRO A 48 10.78 0.03 -22.03
N ILE A 49 10.27 -1.20 -22.05
CA ILE A 49 9.08 -1.56 -22.81
C ILE A 49 7.85 -1.40 -21.91
N TYR A 50 7.05 -0.38 -22.18
CA TYR A 50 5.79 -0.12 -21.48
C TYR A 50 4.60 -0.73 -22.19
N ARG A 51 3.61 -1.16 -21.40
CA ARG A 51 2.32 -1.68 -21.89
C ARG A 51 1.21 -0.78 -21.37
N PHE A 52 0.27 -0.43 -22.26
CA PHE A 52 -0.82 0.48 -21.97
C PHE A 52 -2.16 -0.25 -22.13
N LYS A 53 -3.08 -0.06 -21.18
CA LYS A 53 -4.46 -0.58 -21.21
C LYS A 53 -5.45 0.40 -21.87
N SER A 54 -4.98 1.29 -22.74
CA SER A 54 -5.81 2.24 -23.49
C SER A 54 -5.27 2.42 -24.90
N ASN A 55 -6.15 2.75 -25.85
CA ASN A 55 -5.80 3.11 -27.22
C ASN A 55 -5.79 4.62 -27.45
N ASP A 56 -6.30 5.42 -26.51
CA ASP A 56 -6.29 6.87 -26.60
C ASP A 56 -4.84 7.40 -26.52
N PRO A 57 -4.34 8.15 -27.53
CA PRO A 57 -2.97 8.62 -27.56
C PRO A 57 -2.62 9.60 -26.43
N TRP A 58 -3.56 10.42 -25.98
CA TRP A 58 -3.35 11.36 -24.88
C TRP A 58 -3.22 10.60 -23.55
N ILE A 59 -4.12 9.63 -23.30
CA ILE A 59 -4.04 8.77 -22.10
C ILE A 59 -2.70 8.04 -22.05
N ARG A 60 -2.24 7.50 -23.19
CA ARG A 60 -0.93 6.84 -23.27
C ARG A 60 0.23 7.76 -22.90
N LYS A 61 0.19 9.03 -23.32
CA LYS A 61 1.22 10.02 -22.96
C LYS A 61 1.23 10.31 -21.47
N VAL A 62 0.07 10.46 -20.84
CA VAL A 62 -0.03 10.65 -19.37
C VAL A 62 0.53 9.44 -18.63
N ILE A 63 0.08 8.22 -18.98
CA ILE A 63 0.57 6.98 -18.36
C ILE A 63 2.09 6.83 -18.55
N LEU A 64 2.61 7.19 -19.73
CA LEU A 64 4.05 7.13 -20.03
C LEU A 64 4.85 8.05 -19.11
N ALA A 65 4.39 9.28 -18.87
CA ALA A 65 5.06 10.23 -17.99
C ALA A 65 5.22 9.66 -16.57
N TYR A 66 4.15 9.09 -16.01
CA TYR A 66 4.21 8.41 -14.70
C TYR A 66 5.10 7.17 -14.72
N TYR A 67 5.07 6.33 -15.77
CA TYR A 67 5.95 5.18 -15.85
C TYR A 67 7.44 5.54 -15.92
N GLN A 68 7.78 6.64 -16.62
CA GLN A 68 9.14 7.17 -16.65
C GLN A 68 9.57 7.68 -15.27
N TYR A 69 8.69 8.41 -14.59
CA TYR A 69 8.89 8.85 -13.21
C TYR A 69 9.09 7.65 -12.26
N PHE A 70 8.23 6.62 -12.32
CA PHE A 70 8.36 5.41 -11.50
C PHE A 70 9.68 4.69 -11.77
N THR A 71 10.06 4.49 -13.03
CA THR A 71 11.36 3.89 -13.37
C THR A 71 12.52 4.68 -12.75
N SER A 72 12.45 6.02 -12.78
CA SER A 72 13.46 6.90 -12.21
C SER A 72 13.59 6.74 -10.69
N VAL A 73 12.49 6.94 -9.93
CA VAL A 73 12.54 6.92 -8.46
C VAL A 73 12.81 5.52 -7.90
N LEU A 74 12.24 4.48 -8.51
CA LEU A 74 12.40 3.11 -8.02
C LEU A 74 13.83 2.56 -8.21
N THR A 75 14.60 3.12 -9.15
CA THR A 75 15.99 2.75 -9.40
C THR A 75 17.00 3.59 -8.63
N GLY A 76 16.53 4.49 -7.76
CA GLY A 76 17.35 5.20 -6.78
C GLY A 76 17.63 6.67 -7.08
N LYS A 77 16.95 7.28 -8.07
CA LYS A 77 16.96 8.75 -8.17
C LYS A 77 16.13 9.38 -7.06
N ASN A 78 16.56 10.54 -6.57
CA ASN A 78 15.79 11.30 -5.60
C ASN A 78 14.50 11.86 -6.25
N VAL A 79 13.43 11.97 -5.46
CA VAL A 79 12.16 12.59 -5.83
C VAL A 79 12.39 14.00 -6.35
N ASP A 80 13.25 14.78 -5.69
CA ASP A 80 13.60 16.16 -6.07
C ASP A 80 14.20 16.28 -7.48
N GLU A 81 14.81 15.21 -7.98
CA GLU A 81 15.36 15.15 -9.35
C GLU A 81 14.35 14.63 -10.37
N ALA A 82 13.41 13.79 -9.94
CA ALA A 82 12.47 13.09 -10.81
C ALA A 82 11.17 13.89 -11.04
N GLU A 83 10.66 14.58 -10.03
CA GLU A 83 9.41 15.34 -10.13
C GLU A 83 9.46 16.51 -11.12
N PRO A 84 10.55 17.28 -11.27
CA PRO A 84 10.63 18.32 -12.30
C PRO A 84 10.43 17.77 -13.72
N GLN A 85 10.88 16.54 -13.99
CA GLN A 85 10.65 15.88 -15.28
C GLN A 85 9.19 15.45 -15.44
N LEU A 86 8.54 15.01 -14.36
CA LEU A 86 7.12 14.68 -14.33
C LEU A 86 6.26 15.93 -14.58
N VAL A 87 6.54 17.03 -13.88
CA VAL A 87 5.92 18.36 -14.07
C VAL A 87 5.99 18.78 -15.52
N LYS A 88 7.20 18.78 -16.11
CA LYS A 88 7.38 19.15 -17.53
C LYS A 88 6.56 18.28 -18.46
N SER A 89 6.53 16.97 -18.21
CA SER A 89 5.85 16.00 -19.08
C SER A 89 4.32 16.12 -18.99
N LEU A 90 3.78 16.30 -17.78
CA LEU A 90 2.34 16.41 -17.54
C LEU A 90 1.79 17.83 -17.77
N GLY A 91 2.59 18.86 -17.54
CA GLY A 91 2.23 20.26 -17.76
C GLY A 91 1.81 20.53 -19.21
N VAL A 92 2.53 19.95 -20.17
CA VAL A 92 2.18 20.03 -21.61
C VAL A 92 0.87 19.32 -21.92
N LEU A 93 0.48 18.30 -21.15
CA LEU A 93 -0.71 17.49 -21.38
C LEU A 93 -1.96 18.02 -20.68
N SER A 94 -1.78 18.88 -19.67
CA SER A 94 -2.82 19.44 -18.80
C SER A 94 -3.19 20.89 -19.15
N SER A 95 -2.47 21.54 -20.05
CA SER A 95 -2.60 22.98 -20.30
C SER A 95 -3.43 23.31 -21.55
N ASP A 96 -4.34 24.27 -21.40
CA ASP A 96 -4.91 25.08 -22.49
C ASP A 96 -4.07 26.35 -22.79
N GLY A 97 -2.84 26.44 -22.24
CA GLY A 97 -1.92 27.57 -22.41
C GLY A 97 -1.30 28.14 -21.12
N ASN A 98 -1.81 27.77 -19.93
CA ASN A 98 -1.26 28.19 -18.63
C ASN A 98 -0.36 27.12 -18.00
N LEU A 99 0.95 27.35 -18.07
CA LEU A 99 1.98 26.53 -17.43
C LEU A 99 2.01 26.80 -15.92
N THR A 100 1.93 25.74 -15.13
CA THR A 100 2.16 25.73 -13.67
C THR A 100 3.15 24.61 -13.37
N ASP A 101 4.01 24.81 -12.38
CA ASP A 101 4.95 23.79 -11.91
C ASP A 101 4.41 22.98 -10.72
N ASN A 102 3.18 23.27 -10.29
CA ASN A 102 2.53 22.58 -9.18
C ASN A 102 1.87 21.28 -9.67
N LEU A 103 2.37 20.12 -9.20
CA LEU A 103 1.83 18.81 -9.56
C LEU A 103 0.36 18.62 -9.13
N ASP A 104 -0.07 19.17 -8.00
CA ASP A 104 -1.46 19.02 -7.55
C ASP A 104 -2.43 19.77 -8.48
N GLU A 105 -2.04 20.96 -8.95
CA GLU A 105 -2.83 21.71 -9.94
C GLU A 105 -2.85 21.01 -11.31
N ILE A 106 -1.71 20.46 -11.74
CA ILE A 106 -1.63 19.65 -12.97
C ILE A 106 -2.56 18.45 -12.86
N GLU A 107 -2.50 17.72 -11.74
CA GLU A 107 -3.29 16.52 -11.49
C GLU A 107 -4.80 16.82 -11.42
N GLY A 108 -5.19 17.97 -10.85
CA GLY A 108 -6.58 18.44 -10.89
C GLY A 108 -7.08 18.67 -12.33
N LYS A 109 -6.27 19.29 -13.20
CA LYS A 109 -6.63 19.44 -14.62
C LYS A 109 -6.69 18.09 -15.35
N LEU A 110 -5.78 17.16 -15.03
CA LEU A 110 -5.83 15.81 -15.59
C LEU A 110 -7.11 15.08 -15.19
N GLU A 111 -7.57 15.26 -13.95
CA GLU A 111 -8.82 14.68 -13.47
C GLU A 111 -10.02 15.09 -14.33
N GLU A 112 -10.17 16.39 -14.61
CA GLU A 112 -11.24 16.89 -15.48
C GLU A 112 -11.19 16.29 -16.90
N ILE A 113 -9.98 16.13 -17.46
CA ILE A 113 -9.81 15.56 -18.81
C ILE A 113 -10.12 14.06 -18.81
N PHE A 114 -9.70 13.33 -17.77
CA PHE A 114 -10.04 11.91 -17.62
C PHE A 114 -11.55 11.70 -17.45
N GLU A 115 -12.22 12.57 -16.69
CA GLU A 115 -13.68 12.50 -16.51
C GLU A 115 -14.42 12.65 -17.85
N LYS A 116 -14.03 13.64 -18.67
CA LYS A 116 -14.56 13.81 -20.05
C LYS A 116 -14.30 12.59 -20.94
N LYS A 117 -13.26 11.80 -20.65
CA LYS A 117 -12.91 10.56 -21.35
C LYS A 117 -13.55 9.31 -20.73
N GLY A 118 -14.39 9.47 -19.72
CA GLY A 118 -15.12 8.38 -19.06
C GLY A 118 -14.26 7.60 -18.07
N TYR A 119 -13.25 8.23 -17.47
CA TYR A 119 -12.41 7.65 -16.41
C TYR A 119 -12.48 8.52 -15.15
N ARG A 120 -12.23 7.89 -14.01
CA ARG A 120 -11.91 8.56 -12.74
C ARG A 120 -10.39 8.65 -12.60
N PHE A 121 -9.92 9.70 -11.96
CA PHE A 121 -8.50 9.94 -11.69
C PHE A 121 -8.34 10.36 -10.24
N LEU A 122 -7.37 9.79 -9.54
CA LEU A 122 -6.97 10.22 -8.20
C LEU A 122 -5.46 10.47 -8.24
N GLY A 123 -5.07 11.74 -8.16
CA GLY A 123 -3.68 12.18 -8.07
C GLY A 123 -3.10 12.02 -6.66
N GLY A 124 -1.95 12.66 -6.44
CA GLY A 124 -1.29 12.73 -5.15
C GLY A 124 -0.23 11.65 -4.92
N VAL A 125 0.17 11.53 -3.66
CA VAL A 125 1.28 10.70 -3.22
C VAL A 125 0.77 9.40 -2.61
N THR A 126 1.09 8.28 -3.26
CA THR A 126 1.10 6.98 -2.59
C THR A 126 2.45 6.85 -1.93
N SER A 127 2.56 7.10 -0.63
CA SER A 127 3.87 7.25 0.03
C SER A 127 4.86 6.12 -0.33
N PRO A 128 6.09 6.45 -0.77
CA PRO A 128 6.70 7.78 -0.75
C PRO A 128 6.62 8.57 -2.07
N PHE A 129 5.99 8.04 -3.12
CA PHE A 129 6.07 8.62 -4.48
C PHE A 129 4.71 9.11 -4.99
N ARG A 130 4.72 10.15 -5.84
CA ARG A 130 3.55 10.50 -6.67
C ARG A 130 3.09 9.25 -7.43
N GLY A 131 1.80 9.00 -7.53
CA GLY A 131 1.33 7.78 -8.19
C GLY A 131 -0.18 7.70 -8.27
N PRO A 132 -0.77 8.06 -9.43
CA PRO A 132 -2.21 8.17 -9.50
C PRO A 132 -2.88 6.81 -9.67
N TYR A 133 -4.16 6.81 -9.34
CA TYR A 133 -5.09 5.73 -9.63
C TYR A 133 -6.02 6.19 -10.74
N ILE A 134 -6.16 5.38 -11.79
CA ILE A 134 -6.99 5.71 -12.96
C ILE A 134 -7.84 4.51 -13.33
N TRP A 135 -9.16 4.63 -13.19
CA TRP A 135 -10.12 3.54 -13.33
C TRP A 135 -11.41 4.00 -14.01
N LYS A 136 -12.29 3.07 -14.37
CA LYS A 136 -13.53 3.40 -15.09
C LYS A 136 -14.78 3.10 -14.27
N THR A 137 -14.82 1.92 -13.67
CA THR A 137 -16.04 1.40 -13.04
C THR A 137 -15.98 1.57 -11.54
N MET A 138 -17.07 2.08 -10.96
CA MET A 138 -17.21 2.28 -9.52
C MET A 138 -18.63 1.93 -9.09
N ASP A 139 -18.76 0.92 -8.23
CA ASP A 139 -20.01 0.54 -7.58
C ASP A 139 -19.91 0.80 -6.08
N LYS A 140 -21.03 0.86 -5.36
CA LYS A 140 -21.00 1.03 -3.90
C LYS A 140 -21.86 0.01 -3.16
N LYS A 141 -21.48 -0.30 -1.93
CA LYS A 141 -22.24 -1.15 -1.02
C LYS A 141 -22.03 -0.72 0.43
N GLU A 142 -23.09 -0.75 1.22
CA GLU A 142 -23.03 -0.47 2.66
C GLU A 142 -22.58 -1.71 3.45
N PHE A 143 -21.78 -1.47 4.48
CA PHE A 143 -21.28 -2.48 5.40
C PHE A 143 -21.41 -2.00 6.84
N LYS A 144 -21.71 -2.95 7.73
CA LYS A 144 -21.63 -2.76 9.18
C LYS A 144 -20.37 -3.45 9.69
N VAL A 145 -19.41 -2.66 10.17
CA VAL A 145 -18.06 -3.12 10.50
C VAL A 145 -17.84 -3.05 12.00
N GLU A 146 -17.70 -4.22 12.61
CA GLU A 146 -17.27 -4.33 14.00
C GLU A 146 -15.75 -4.11 14.10
N ILE A 147 -15.32 -3.25 15.01
CA ILE A 147 -13.92 -3.12 15.43
C ILE A 147 -13.88 -3.13 16.97
N PRO A 148 -12.71 -3.15 17.64
CA PRO A 148 -12.69 -3.17 19.10
C PRO A 148 -13.55 -2.05 19.70
N HIS A 149 -14.44 -2.43 20.63
CA HIS A 149 -15.30 -1.54 21.42
C HIS A 149 -16.38 -0.75 20.66
N GLN A 150 -16.52 -0.93 19.34
CA GLN A 150 -17.55 -0.23 18.57
C GLN A 150 -17.94 -0.91 17.26
N THR A 151 -18.98 -0.40 16.62
CA THR A 151 -19.40 -0.81 15.28
C THR A 151 -19.70 0.43 14.46
N GLN A 152 -19.29 0.41 13.19
CA GLN A 152 -19.43 1.55 12.27
C GLN A 152 -20.19 1.11 11.02
N ASP A 153 -21.13 1.94 10.58
CA ASP A 153 -21.76 1.79 9.26
C ASP A 153 -20.93 2.57 8.25
N VAL A 154 -20.50 1.92 7.16
CA VAL A 154 -19.59 2.50 6.16
C VAL A 154 -20.03 2.14 4.75
N THR A 155 -19.90 3.09 3.84
CA THR A 155 -20.06 2.87 2.41
C THR A 155 -18.71 2.45 1.80
N VAL A 156 -18.68 1.33 1.08
CA VAL A 156 -17.50 0.88 0.32
C VAL A 156 -17.73 1.02 -1.17
N TYR A 157 -16.86 1.78 -1.84
CA TYR A 157 -16.80 1.97 -3.29
C TYR A 157 -15.83 0.96 -3.93
N PHE A 158 -16.35 0.07 -4.77
CA PHE A 158 -15.59 -0.97 -5.48
C PHE A 158 -15.10 -0.45 -6.82
N LEU A 159 -13.78 -0.30 -6.95
CA LEU A 159 -13.12 0.29 -8.11
C LEU A 159 -12.63 -0.81 -9.06
N ARG A 160 -12.91 -0.67 -10.35
CA ARG A 160 -12.56 -1.66 -11.39
C ARG A 160 -12.18 -1.02 -12.72
N ASP A 161 -11.62 -1.83 -13.61
CA ASP A 161 -11.20 -1.47 -14.96
C ASP A 161 -10.07 -0.43 -14.95
N PHE A 162 -9.08 -0.69 -14.10
CA PHE A 162 -7.94 0.20 -13.95
C PHE A 162 -7.02 0.19 -15.17
N ILE A 163 -6.66 1.40 -15.62
CA ILE A 163 -5.59 1.63 -16.60
C ILE A 163 -4.26 2.01 -15.93
N MET A 164 -4.28 2.46 -14.67
CA MET A 164 -3.10 2.67 -13.81
C MET A 164 -3.45 2.50 -12.33
N GLN A 165 -2.60 1.81 -11.56
CA GLN A 165 -2.74 1.57 -10.11
C GLN A 165 -1.48 1.98 -9.33
N SER A 166 -1.04 3.22 -9.54
CA SER A 166 0.13 3.78 -8.86
C SER A 166 1.43 2.95 -9.05
N TRP A 167 2.48 3.35 -8.33
CA TRP A 167 3.84 2.85 -8.51
C TRP A 167 4.03 1.43 -7.93
N ILE A 168 3.27 1.01 -6.92
CA ILE A 168 3.39 -0.34 -6.32
C ILE A 168 2.99 -1.42 -7.34
N HIS A 169 1.86 -1.22 -8.02
CA HIS A 169 1.42 -2.11 -9.09
C HIS A 169 2.45 -2.16 -10.22
N PHE A 170 3.01 -1.00 -10.57
CA PHE A 170 4.08 -0.91 -11.57
C PHE A 170 5.36 -1.65 -11.14
N ALA A 171 5.82 -1.44 -9.90
CA ALA A 171 7.02 -2.06 -9.33
C ALA A 171 6.92 -3.59 -9.32
N THR A 172 5.73 -4.13 -9.08
CA THR A 172 5.52 -5.57 -8.89
C THR A 172 4.96 -6.31 -10.10
N PHE A 173 4.78 -5.63 -11.24
CA PHE A 173 4.09 -6.17 -12.41
C PHE A 173 2.64 -6.63 -12.12
N GLY A 174 1.97 -5.93 -11.19
CA GLY A 174 0.58 -6.18 -10.81
C GLY A 174 0.36 -7.29 -9.80
N GLU A 175 1.44 -7.84 -9.23
CA GLU A 175 1.37 -8.90 -8.21
C GLU A 175 1.04 -8.33 -6.81
N LYS A 176 1.33 -7.04 -6.59
CA LYS A 176 0.94 -6.27 -5.40
C LYS A 176 0.43 -4.90 -5.81
N PHE A 177 -0.50 -4.37 -5.05
CA PHE A 177 -1.09 -3.04 -5.22
C PHE A 177 -1.73 -2.64 -3.88
N ALA A 178 -2.09 -1.36 -3.74
CA ALA A 178 -2.83 -0.90 -2.56
C ALA A 178 -4.21 -1.57 -2.52
N GLY A 179 -4.63 -2.08 -1.35
CA GLY A 179 -5.95 -2.70 -1.20
C GLY A 179 -7.11 -1.71 -1.34
N GLY A 180 -6.85 -0.45 -1.00
CA GLY A 180 -7.82 0.63 -1.02
C GLY A 180 -7.36 1.78 -0.14
N TRP A 181 -8.26 2.71 0.15
CA TRP A 181 -8.03 3.86 1.04
C TRP A 181 -9.36 4.39 1.60
N ALA A 182 -9.31 5.11 2.71
CA ALA A 182 -10.44 5.83 3.26
C ALA A 182 -10.50 7.29 2.79
N LYS A 183 -11.72 7.83 2.66
CA LYS A 183 -12.05 9.25 2.51
C LYS A 183 -13.22 9.60 3.43
N GLU A 184 -13.54 10.88 3.56
CA GLU A 184 -14.69 11.36 4.36
C GLU A 184 -16.03 10.74 3.94
N ASP A 185 -16.19 10.43 2.65
CA ASP A 185 -17.42 9.90 2.06
C ASP A 185 -17.51 8.36 2.01
N GLY A 186 -16.47 7.66 2.46
CA GLY A 186 -16.43 6.20 2.54
C GLY A 186 -15.09 5.57 2.19
N PHE A 187 -15.09 4.25 2.04
CA PHE A 187 -13.88 3.48 1.74
C PHE A 187 -13.83 3.08 0.28
N TYR A 188 -12.69 3.26 -0.34
CA TYR A 188 -12.46 2.95 -1.74
C TYR A 188 -11.64 1.67 -1.83
N TYR A 189 -12.18 0.64 -2.46
CA TYR A 189 -11.61 -0.70 -2.52
C TYR A 189 -11.16 -1.03 -3.95
N VAL A 190 -9.91 -1.45 -4.12
CA VAL A 190 -9.37 -1.86 -5.42
C VAL A 190 -9.83 -3.29 -5.74
N ASP A 191 -10.97 -3.41 -6.42
CA ASP A 191 -11.57 -4.68 -6.90
C ASP A 191 -11.00 -5.09 -8.28
N GLU A 192 -9.68 -5.02 -8.43
CA GLU A 192 -9.01 -5.48 -9.64
C GLU A 192 -8.16 -6.71 -9.32
N ARG A 193 -8.64 -7.90 -9.70
CA ARG A 193 -7.85 -9.12 -9.56
C ARG A 193 -7.32 -9.62 -10.90
N PRO A 194 -6.04 -10.02 -10.99
CA PRO A 194 -5.53 -10.73 -12.16
C PRO A 194 -6.22 -12.09 -12.23
N LYS A 195 -7.05 -12.27 -13.28
CA LYS A 195 -7.95 -13.41 -13.58
C LYS A 195 -9.36 -13.16 -13.03
N LYS A 196 -10.38 -13.41 -13.89
CA LYS A 196 -11.84 -13.35 -13.69
C LYS A 196 -12.35 -14.06 -12.43
N LYS A 197 -11.93 -13.64 -11.25
CA LYS A 197 -12.46 -14.03 -9.96
C LYS A 197 -13.06 -12.76 -9.37
N SER A 198 -14.36 -12.79 -9.13
CA SER A 198 -15.00 -11.77 -8.31
C SER A 198 -14.30 -11.72 -6.95
N VAL A 199 -14.18 -10.53 -6.37
CA VAL A 199 -13.77 -10.43 -4.97
C VAL A 199 -14.73 -11.25 -4.12
N ASN A 200 -14.14 -12.10 -3.28
CA ASN A 200 -14.88 -12.74 -2.22
C ASN A 200 -14.92 -11.76 -1.05
N ILE A 201 -16.01 -11.00 -0.93
CA ILE A 201 -16.20 -10.06 0.16
C ILE A 201 -16.29 -10.75 1.53
N GLU A 202 -16.47 -12.07 1.60
CA GLU A 202 -16.46 -12.82 2.86
C GLU A 202 -15.05 -13.28 3.26
N SER A 203 -14.02 -13.01 2.44
CA SER A 203 -12.65 -13.43 2.74
C SER A 203 -12.00 -12.53 3.78
N SER A 204 -11.06 -13.07 4.57
CA SER A 204 -10.36 -12.27 5.57
C SER A 204 -9.50 -11.17 4.94
N GLU A 205 -9.05 -11.34 3.69
CA GLU A 205 -8.37 -10.27 2.96
C GLU A 205 -9.27 -9.04 2.76
N PHE A 206 -10.58 -9.23 2.52
CA PHE A 206 -11.51 -8.12 2.42
C PHE A 206 -12.03 -7.68 3.79
N GLN A 207 -12.61 -8.61 4.57
CA GLN A 207 -13.26 -8.27 5.85
C GLN A 207 -12.28 -7.77 6.91
N VAL A 208 -11.06 -8.30 6.95
CA VAL A 208 -10.09 -8.03 8.01
C VAL A 208 -9.00 -7.09 7.51
N SER A 209 -8.22 -7.53 6.52
CA SER A 209 -7.04 -6.77 6.06
C SER A 209 -7.36 -5.48 5.31
N TYR A 210 -8.60 -5.30 4.87
CA TYR A 210 -9.05 -4.05 4.25
C TYR A 210 -10.12 -3.38 5.12
N LEU A 211 -11.29 -3.99 5.24
CA LEU A 211 -12.47 -3.30 5.78
C LEU A 211 -12.30 -2.90 7.25
N LYS A 212 -11.87 -3.83 8.11
CA LYS A 212 -11.59 -3.51 9.53
C LYS A 212 -10.36 -2.61 9.70
N HIS A 213 -9.36 -2.73 8.82
CA HIS A 213 -8.18 -1.86 8.81
C HIS A 213 -8.58 -0.40 8.55
N GLU A 214 -9.30 -0.12 7.46
CA GLU A 214 -9.77 1.23 7.12
C GLU A 214 -10.79 1.75 8.14
N ALA A 215 -11.66 0.87 8.67
CA ALA A 215 -12.59 1.24 9.75
C ALA A 215 -11.86 1.67 11.04
N GLN A 216 -10.69 1.06 11.33
CA GLN A 216 -9.87 1.50 12.45
C GLN A 216 -9.27 2.87 12.20
N HIS A 217 -8.78 3.16 10.99
CA HIS A 217 -8.31 4.50 10.64
C HIS A 217 -9.41 5.55 10.79
N LEU A 218 -10.61 5.30 10.26
CA LEU A 218 -11.75 6.21 10.40
C LEU A 218 -12.08 6.50 11.86
N SER A 219 -12.11 5.45 12.70
CA SER A 219 -12.32 5.59 14.14
C SER A 219 -11.25 6.44 14.81
N ASP A 220 -9.97 6.22 14.47
CA ASP A 220 -8.86 6.92 15.10
C ASP A 220 -8.78 8.37 14.64
N TYR A 221 -9.13 8.70 13.39
CA TYR A 221 -9.23 10.09 12.94
C TYR A 221 -10.26 10.88 13.75
N ALA A 222 -11.40 10.26 14.06
CA ALA A 222 -12.44 10.89 14.87
C ALA A 222 -12.06 11.01 16.36
N ARG A 223 -11.48 9.95 16.94
CA ARG A 223 -11.18 9.87 18.38
C ARG A 223 -9.87 10.56 18.76
N PHE A 224 -8.88 10.56 17.86
CA PHE A 224 -7.52 11.03 18.09
C PHE A 224 -7.03 11.89 16.90
N PRO A 225 -7.56 13.11 16.68
CA PRO A 225 -7.42 13.91 15.45
C PRO A 225 -6.00 14.38 15.07
N ASN A 226 -4.96 13.96 15.80
CA ASN A 226 -3.56 14.24 15.49
C ASN A 226 -2.65 13.01 15.68
N LEU A 227 -3.24 11.80 15.67
CA LEU A 227 -2.47 10.58 15.84
C LEU A 227 -1.48 10.42 14.68
N PRO A 228 -0.17 10.24 14.93
CA PRO A 228 0.81 10.06 13.87
C PRO A 228 0.47 8.87 12.97
N ALA A 229 0.74 8.99 11.66
CA ALA A 229 0.44 7.94 10.67
C ALA A 229 0.98 6.56 11.04
N LYS A 230 2.15 6.50 11.69
CA LYS A 230 2.76 5.25 12.13
C LYS A 230 1.98 4.57 13.26
N ASP A 231 1.31 5.35 14.11
CA ASP A 231 0.52 4.85 15.23
C ASP A 231 -0.89 4.46 14.75
N LEU A 232 -1.46 5.19 13.79
CA LEU A 232 -2.66 4.80 13.03
C LEU A 232 -2.49 3.40 12.40
N GLU A 233 -1.38 3.21 11.68
CA GLU A 233 -1.02 1.94 11.04
C GLU A 233 -0.79 0.81 12.04
N TYR A 234 -0.18 1.11 13.19
CA TYR A 234 0.01 0.14 14.27
C TYR A 234 -1.33 -0.35 14.83
N ARG A 235 -2.25 0.55 15.14
CA ARG A 235 -3.59 0.22 15.64
C ARG A 235 -4.39 -0.58 14.62
N ALA A 236 -4.37 -0.19 13.34
CA ALA A 236 -5.06 -0.92 12.28
C ALA A 236 -4.50 -2.35 12.10
N LYS A 237 -3.19 -2.55 12.16
CA LYS A 237 -2.56 -3.89 12.12
C LYS A 237 -2.87 -4.75 13.35
N LEU A 238 -3.01 -4.15 14.53
CA LEU A 238 -3.50 -4.86 15.72
C LEU A 238 -4.94 -5.35 15.50
N VAL A 239 -5.81 -4.51 14.95
CA VAL A 239 -7.19 -4.89 14.57
C VAL A 239 -7.20 -6.03 13.55
N GLU A 240 -6.31 -5.99 12.55
CA GLU A 240 -6.17 -7.12 11.62
C GLU A 240 -5.87 -8.44 12.37
N LEU A 241 -4.94 -8.41 13.33
CA LEU A 241 -4.61 -9.60 14.12
C LEU A 241 -5.76 -10.05 15.02
N ILE A 242 -6.49 -9.13 15.66
CA ILE A 242 -7.61 -9.46 16.57
C ILE A 242 -8.69 -10.29 15.84
N TYR A 243 -8.97 -9.96 14.58
CA TYR A 243 -10.05 -10.56 13.80
C TYR A 243 -9.60 -11.61 12.78
N GLU A 244 -8.30 -11.81 12.56
CA GLU A 244 -7.80 -12.82 11.62
C GLU A 244 -7.82 -14.24 12.23
N PRO A 245 -8.59 -15.18 11.67
CA PRO A 245 -8.64 -16.56 12.15
C PRO A 245 -7.36 -17.36 11.87
N LYS A 246 -6.49 -16.89 10.97
CA LYS A 246 -5.20 -17.54 10.61
C LYS A 246 -4.05 -16.54 10.64
N SER A 247 -3.64 -16.13 11.84
CA SER A 247 -2.68 -15.03 12.05
C SER A 247 -1.31 -15.25 11.42
N PHE A 248 -0.87 -16.51 11.19
CA PHE A 248 0.44 -16.78 10.57
C PHE A 248 0.63 -16.09 9.21
N ARG A 249 -0.44 -15.96 8.42
CA ARG A 249 -0.40 -15.23 7.13
C ARG A 249 -0.01 -13.77 7.33
N LEU A 250 -0.63 -13.12 8.32
CA LEU A 250 -0.36 -11.71 8.66
C LEU A 250 1.00 -11.54 9.33
N LEU A 251 1.38 -12.43 10.25
CA LEU A 251 2.73 -12.41 10.85
C LEU A 251 3.83 -12.53 9.79
N LYS A 252 3.64 -13.41 8.79
CA LYS A 252 4.57 -13.51 7.66
C LYS A 252 4.65 -12.20 6.87
N LYS A 253 3.51 -11.55 6.61
CA LYS A 253 3.43 -10.25 5.91
C LYS A 253 4.19 -9.19 6.72
N PHE A 254 3.82 -8.99 7.99
CA PHE A 254 4.39 -7.96 8.86
C PHE A 254 5.89 -8.18 9.10
N LEU A 255 6.34 -9.43 9.29
CA LEU A 255 7.76 -9.75 9.43
C LEU A 255 8.59 -9.29 8.22
N TYR A 256 8.08 -9.47 7.00
CA TYR A 256 8.82 -9.08 5.80
C TYR A 256 8.73 -7.60 5.47
N GLU A 257 7.66 -6.94 5.88
CA GLU A 257 7.51 -5.50 5.74
C GLU A 257 8.28 -4.71 6.80
N ALA A 258 8.52 -5.31 7.97
CA ALA A 258 9.16 -4.69 9.12
C ALA A 258 10.47 -3.98 8.77
N LYS A 259 10.49 -2.67 8.99
CA LYS A 259 11.68 -1.82 8.86
C LYS A 259 11.70 -0.80 9.99
N ASN A 260 12.78 -0.73 10.75
CA ASN A 260 12.96 0.27 11.79
C ASN A 260 13.32 1.65 11.20
N ASP A 261 12.37 2.27 10.52
CA ASP A 261 12.52 3.58 9.88
C ASP A 261 11.19 4.34 9.94
N PRO A 262 11.00 5.26 10.91
CA PRO A 262 9.74 5.97 11.14
C PRO A 262 9.23 6.79 9.94
N LYS A 263 10.10 7.10 8.96
CA LYS A 263 9.71 7.77 7.72
C LYS A 263 8.75 6.93 6.86
N PHE A 264 8.65 5.64 7.14
CA PHE A 264 7.77 4.70 6.45
C PHE A 264 6.74 4.13 7.46
N PRO A 265 5.60 4.80 7.68
CA PRO A 265 4.60 4.40 8.68
C PRO A 265 4.20 2.93 8.63
N HIS A 266 3.96 2.39 7.42
CA HIS A 266 3.50 1.01 7.26
C HIS A 266 4.59 -0.05 7.57
N PRO A 267 5.83 0.04 7.04
CA PRO A 267 6.97 -0.78 7.50
C PRO A 267 7.34 -0.62 8.97
N TYR A 268 7.27 0.61 9.50
CA TYR A 268 7.65 0.90 10.90
C TYR A 268 6.66 0.29 11.89
N SER A 269 5.36 0.48 11.67
CA SER A 269 4.31 -0.17 12.48
C SER A 269 4.43 -1.70 12.47
N SER A 270 4.77 -2.31 11.32
CA SER A 270 5.07 -3.74 11.24
C SER A 270 6.28 -4.13 12.10
N PHE A 271 7.36 -3.33 12.08
CA PHE A 271 8.54 -3.57 12.93
C PHE A 271 8.17 -3.53 14.42
N VAL A 272 7.44 -2.50 14.83
CA VAL A 272 6.99 -2.31 16.22
C VAL A 272 6.12 -3.45 16.69
N LEU A 273 5.08 -3.77 15.91
CA LEU A 273 4.15 -4.85 16.20
C LEU A 273 4.89 -6.18 16.36
N MET A 274 5.80 -6.50 15.44
CA MET A 274 6.57 -7.75 15.50
C MET A 274 7.53 -7.78 16.69
N THR A 275 8.13 -6.64 17.07
CA THR A 275 8.97 -6.52 18.28
C THR A 275 8.16 -6.73 19.56
N ARG A 276 6.99 -6.09 19.69
CA ARG A 276 6.10 -6.25 20.86
C ARG A 276 5.60 -7.69 20.99
N LEU A 277 5.15 -8.29 19.88
CA LEU A 277 4.74 -9.70 19.87
C LEU A 277 5.91 -10.64 20.18
N SER A 278 7.13 -10.31 19.74
CA SER A 278 8.32 -11.11 20.04
C SER A 278 8.62 -11.11 21.54
N LYS A 279 8.45 -9.96 22.21
CA LYS A 279 8.61 -9.87 23.65
C LYS A 279 7.58 -10.72 24.39
N LEU A 280 6.33 -10.73 23.94
CA LEU A 280 5.26 -11.53 24.55
C LEU A 280 5.41 -13.04 24.28
N ALA A 281 5.80 -13.43 23.06
CA ALA A 281 5.86 -14.83 22.65
C ALA A 281 7.17 -15.53 23.05
N PHE A 282 8.27 -14.79 23.12
CA PHE A 282 9.62 -15.35 23.25
C PHE A 282 10.51 -14.61 24.25
N GLU A 283 9.99 -13.59 24.95
CA GLU A 283 10.72 -12.76 25.92
C GLU A 283 11.92 -11.99 25.34
N LYS A 284 11.97 -11.86 24.00
CA LYS A 284 13.09 -11.24 23.25
C LYS A 284 12.65 -9.99 22.49
N GLU A 285 13.49 -8.97 22.51
CA GLU A 285 13.33 -7.77 21.69
C GLU A 285 13.68 -8.01 20.22
N VAL A 286 14.54 -8.99 19.94
CA VAL A 286 14.90 -9.37 18.57
C VAL A 286 13.80 -10.23 17.97
N ILE A 287 13.23 -9.79 16.85
CA ILE A 287 12.22 -10.53 16.09
C ILE A 287 12.83 -11.85 15.58
N PRO A 288 12.31 -13.02 15.99
CA PRO A 288 12.86 -14.31 15.57
C PRO A 288 12.50 -14.65 14.12
N SER A 289 13.14 -15.69 13.60
CA SER A 289 12.87 -16.20 12.25
C SER A 289 11.41 -16.64 12.08
N LEU A 290 10.91 -16.56 10.85
CA LEU A 290 9.53 -16.91 10.51
C LEU A 290 9.12 -18.32 10.98
N ASP A 291 10.05 -19.28 11.00
CA ASP A 291 9.77 -20.65 11.45
C ASP A 291 9.37 -20.74 12.92
N LYS A 292 9.89 -19.87 13.79
CA LYS A 292 9.51 -19.82 15.20
C LYS A 292 8.06 -19.39 15.40
N TRP A 293 7.52 -18.58 14.49
CA TRP A 293 6.14 -18.11 14.55
C TRP A 293 5.12 -19.19 14.17
N LYS A 294 5.53 -20.27 13.49
CA LYS A 294 4.63 -21.37 13.10
C LYS A 294 4.07 -22.14 14.29
N SER A 295 4.77 -22.15 15.42
CA SER A 295 4.36 -22.86 16.64
C SER A 295 3.55 -21.97 17.60
N VAL A 296 3.36 -20.70 17.29
CA VAL A 296 2.60 -19.78 18.15
C VAL A 296 1.12 -19.91 17.82
N ASP A 297 0.32 -20.20 18.84
CA ASP A 297 -1.10 -20.37 18.69
C ASP A 297 -1.82 -19.08 18.26
N THR A 298 -2.80 -19.21 17.37
CA THR A 298 -3.53 -18.07 16.81
C THR A 298 -4.41 -17.39 17.86
N VAL A 299 -5.01 -18.12 18.81
CA VAL A 299 -5.81 -17.52 19.89
C VAL A 299 -4.93 -16.62 20.75
N ARG A 300 -3.74 -17.08 21.13
CA ARG A 300 -2.78 -16.26 21.89
C ARG A 300 -2.36 -15.00 21.15
N ILE A 301 -2.10 -15.08 19.84
CA ILE A 301 -1.74 -13.90 19.03
C ILE A 301 -2.88 -12.87 19.03
N ARG A 302 -4.14 -13.33 18.94
CA ARG A 302 -5.32 -12.47 18.97
C ARG A 302 -5.51 -11.81 20.33
N GLU A 303 -5.31 -12.56 21.42
CA GLU A 303 -5.35 -12.04 22.79
C GLU A 303 -4.27 -10.97 23.01
N TRP A 304 -3.02 -11.24 22.63
CA TRP A 304 -1.95 -10.25 22.72
C TRP A 304 -2.22 -9.01 21.87
N ALA A 305 -2.73 -9.17 20.65
CA ALA A 305 -3.11 -8.04 19.82
C ALA A 305 -4.21 -7.19 20.46
N ARG A 306 -5.18 -7.83 21.14
CA ARG A 306 -6.21 -7.12 21.90
C ARG A 306 -5.63 -6.37 23.09
N THR A 307 -4.78 -7.02 23.90
CA THR A 307 -4.09 -6.38 25.03
C THR A 307 -3.28 -5.17 24.58
N LEU A 308 -2.45 -5.32 23.54
CA LEU A 308 -1.65 -4.22 22.99
C LEU A 308 -2.51 -3.06 22.45
N TYR A 309 -3.66 -3.37 21.84
CA TYR A 309 -4.61 -2.36 21.37
C TYR A 309 -5.23 -1.58 22.53
N ASP A 310 -5.64 -2.29 23.59
CA ASP A 310 -6.27 -1.71 24.77
C ASP A 310 -5.26 -0.86 25.56
N GLU A 311 -4.03 -1.35 25.76
CA GLU A 311 -2.91 -0.59 26.34
C GLU A 311 -2.64 0.72 25.59
N HIS A 312 -2.55 0.65 24.25
CA HIS A 312 -2.31 1.85 23.44
C HIS A 312 -3.48 2.82 23.48
N THR A 313 -4.72 2.31 23.56
CA THR A 313 -5.93 3.13 23.70
C THR A 313 -5.93 3.87 25.04
N GLU A 314 -5.69 3.17 26.15
CA GLU A 314 -5.63 3.76 27.49
C GLU A 314 -4.54 4.83 27.59
N ALA A 315 -3.38 4.57 27.00
CA ALA A 315 -2.29 5.53 26.94
C ALA A 315 -2.69 6.82 26.20
N LEU A 316 -3.36 6.71 25.05
CA LEU A 316 -3.85 7.86 24.28
C LEU A 316 -4.93 8.66 25.02
N GLU A 317 -5.80 8.01 25.78
CA GLU A 317 -6.84 8.69 26.56
C GLU A 317 -6.30 9.42 27.79
N THR A 318 -5.31 8.81 28.45
CA THR A 318 -4.71 9.36 29.68
C THR A 318 -3.74 10.51 29.37
N SER A 319 -3.06 10.45 28.23
CA SER A 319 -2.12 11.50 27.81
C SER A 319 -2.86 12.65 27.10
N HIS A 320 -3.28 13.67 27.86
CA HIS A 320 -3.88 14.91 27.32
C HIS A 320 -2.89 15.77 26.46
N LYS A 321 -1.70 15.26 26.19
CA LYS A 321 -0.70 15.83 25.27
C LYS A 321 -0.33 14.77 24.26
N ILE A 322 -0.32 15.16 22.98
CA ILE A 322 0.17 14.37 21.86
C ILE A 322 1.63 14.00 22.17
N ILE A 323 1.85 12.77 22.61
CA ILE A 323 3.19 12.19 22.72
C ILE A 323 3.54 11.70 21.33
N ASP A 324 4.60 12.25 20.76
CA ASP A 324 5.16 11.76 19.51
C ASP A 324 5.58 10.29 19.70
N GLY A 325 4.74 9.37 19.21
CA GLY A 325 4.98 7.94 19.25
C GLY A 325 4.76 7.24 20.58
N ILE A 326 3.50 6.95 20.89
CA ILE A 326 3.19 5.88 21.85
C ILE A 326 3.38 4.53 21.16
N ILE A 327 4.65 4.15 21.00
CA ILE A 327 5.08 2.85 20.49
C ILE A 327 6.23 2.34 21.35
#